data_AF-A0A2D6NCT4-F1
#
_entry.id   AF-A0A2D6NCT4-F1
#
_cell.length_a   1.000
_cell.length_b   1.000
_cell.length_c   1.000
_cell.angle_alpha   90.00
_cell.angle_beta   90.00
_cell.angle_gamma   90.00
#
_symmetry.space_group_name_H-M   'P 1'
#
loop_
_entity.id
_entity.type
_entity.pdbx_description
1 polymer ?
#
loop_
_entity_poly.entity_id
_entity_poly.type
_entity_poly.pdbx_seq_one_letter_code
_entity_poly.pdbx_strand_id
1 'polypeptide(L)'
;MKKSVAGILVLTIFLITFFSRTLIAFQSDKFSYEAYFSIRQIDNIGSEGVPLFNDELSYGGRTHLFPPVFYYLVSFFDFLGINNASKIIPNLLSSLLVIVAYLICFHITRHRTISLFGSFFSGFIPIFFDTTNDVSVYSLVLLLTFFVLYFLMKVKNRLHLNLALLFLFVIVLSHASVFLLIIGLLLFLLLLKIESLEINSKEQEIILFVTFFAMWFNFIIYKKAFLTHGPFVIWQNLPLQMLTNYFFDLKLFQSIYYLGIIPVVLGMYAIYQVFFKVKKKSVFLLIGLFLSSLLLLWLKLIEFKVGLIFLGVILSLLSVYSIKLIYSYLNKTKAPKSANWFLFAVFVLFLLTSVVPSFNLAYSSLKNIPSDAEIEALRWLKQNTVSDSVVVARVDEGYLINYFAERKNVLDNDFLLVNDAQLRYDNVQSVFSLRLKTEAIRKLSTYDVDYIYFSGNFGDEKKLYYTDEDCFDLVYDEVVKIYWLKCRLE
;
A
#
# COMPACT_ATOMS: atom_id res chain seq x y z
N MET A 1 4.03 -29.99 20.42
CA MET A 1 3.85 -28.68 21.07
C MET A 1 2.42 -28.52 21.61
N LYS A 2 2.26 -28.18 22.90
CA LYS A 2 0.95 -27.92 23.53
C LYS A 2 0.31 -26.66 22.91
N LYS A 3 -1.04 -26.57 22.95
CA LYS A 3 -1.79 -25.43 22.37
C LYS A 3 -1.39 -24.09 23.03
N SER A 4 -1.22 -24.08 24.36
CA SER A 4 -0.80 -22.91 25.12
C SER A 4 0.55 -22.36 24.67
N VAL A 5 1.55 -23.25 24.54
CA VAL A 5 2.90 -22.88 24.06
C VAL A 5 2.86 -22.27 22.66
N ALA A 6 2.06 -22.84 21.76
CA ALA A 6 1.93 -22.29 20.41
C ALA A 6 1.31 -20.88 20.43
N GLY A 7 0.29 -20.65 21.26
CA GLY A 7 -0.34 -19.34 21.41
C GLY A 7 0.64 -18.28 21.94
N ILE A 8 1.44 -18.64 22.96
CA ILE A 8 2.48 -17.76 23.51
C ILE A 8 3.49 -17.39 22.42
N LEU A 9 3.98 -18.36 21.65
CA LEU A 9 4.94 -18.10 20.59
C LEU A 9 4.38 -17.21 19.47
N VAL A 10 3.11 -17.40 19.07
CA VAL A 10 2.46 -16.50 18.09
C VAL A 10 2.38 -15.08 18.65
N LEU A 11 2.00 -14.93 19.92
CA LEU A 11 1.96 -13.62 20.59
C LEU A 11 3.36 -12.99 20.65
N THR A 12 4.40 -13.77 20.96
CA THR A 12 5.78 -13.29 20.93
C THR A 12 6.19 -12.81 19.54
N ILE A 13 5.89 -13.56 18.47
CA ILE A 13 6.19 -13.12 17.11
C ILE A 13 5.44 -11.83 16.78
N PHE A 14 4.15 -11.75 17.12
CA PHE A 14 3.34 -10.56 16.94
C PHE A 14 3.96 -9.34 17.65
N LEU A 15 4.33 -9.48 18.92
CA LEU A 15 4.94 -8.40 19.68
C LEU A 15 6.28 -7.97 19.09
N ILE A 16 7.14 -8.91 18.69
CA ILE A 16 8.43 -8.58 18.06
C ILE A 16 8.19 -7.80 16.76
N THR A 17 7.28 -8.26 15.89
CA THR A 17 6.96 -7.56 14.64
C THR A 17 6.40 -6.16 14.94
N PHE A 18 5.44 -6.05 15.85
CA PHE A 18 4.82 -4.78 16.22
C PHE A 18 5.83 -3.80 16.80
N PHE A 19 6.62 -4.22 17.79
CA PHE A 19 7.66 -3.37 18.37
C PHE A 19 8.73 -3.01 17.36
N SER A 20 9.20 -3.94 16.52
CA SER A 20 10.21 -3.60 15.50
C SER A 20 9.72 -2.53 14.52
N ARG A 21 8.47 -2.64 14.04
CA ARG A 21 7.89 -1.68 13.10
C ARG A 21 7.65 -0.33 13.76
N THR A 22 7.09 -0.36 14.96
CA THR A 22 6.76 0.84 15.72
C THR A 22 8.04 1.57 16.14
N LEU A 23 9.06 0.88 16.64
CA LEU A 23 10.34 1.50 16.98
C LEU A 23 10.95 2.22 15.79
N ILE A 24 10.91 1.63 14.58
CA ILE A 24 11.39 2.30 13.36
C ILE A 24 10.53 3.50 13.00
N ALA A 25 9.21 3.38 13.11
CA ALA A 25 8.28 4.48 12.83
C ALA A 25 8.48 5.69 13.78
N PHE A 26 8.95 5.44 15.00
CA PHE A 26 9.26 6.47 16.00
C PHE A 26 10.71 6.97 15.95
N GLN A 27 11.55 6.50 15.01
CA GLN A 27 12.89 7.07 14.79
C GLN A 27 12.83 8.43 14.10
N SER A 28 11.71 8.77 13.47
CA SER A 28 11.44 10.09 12.93
C SER A 28 10.09 10.55 13.42
N ASP A 29 9.88 11.85 13.54
CA ASP A 29 8.58 12.44 13.90
C ASP A 29 7.68 12.60 12.66
N LYS A 30 8.25 12.43 11.47
CA LYS A 30 7.63 12.69 10.17
C LYS A 30 7.08 11.43 9.52
N PHE A 31 6.29 11.62 8.46
CA PHE A 31 5.69 10.55 7.67
C PHE A 31 6.20 10.58 6.23
N SER A 32 5.89 9.54 5.45
CA SER A 32 6.08 9.57 3.99
C SER A 32 5.26 10.69 3.35
N TYR A 33 5.69 11.17 2.18
CA TYR A 33 5.02 12.25 1.45
C TYR A 33 3.53 11.97 1.20
N GLU A 34 3.17 10.75 0.82
CA GLU A 34 1.79 10.34 0.56
C GLU A 34 0.92 10.27 1.82
N ALA A 35 1.52 9.98 2.97
CA ALA A 35 0.78 9.84 4.22
C ALA A 35 0.09 11.14 4.67
N TYR A 36 0.62 12.30 4.27
CA TYR A 36 0.02 13.59 4.62
C TYR A 36 -1.37 13.81 4.01
N PHE A 37 -1.71 13.14 2.90
CA PHE A 37 -3.09 13.06 2.45
C PHE A 37 -3.97 12.39 3.50
N SER A 38 -3.60 11.19 3.94
CA SER A 38 -4.34 10.43 4.95
C SER A 38 -4.44 11.17 6.28
N ILE A 39 -3.36 11.85 6.71
CA ILE A 39 -3.34 12.62 7.96
C ILE A 39 -4.33 13.79 7.88
N ARG A 40 -4.39 14.54 6.77
CA ARG A 40 -5.41 15.60 6.57
C ARG A 40 -6.82 15.05 6.67
N GLN A 41 -7.07 13.87 6.11
CA GLN A 41 -8.40 13.25 6.21
C GLN A 41 -8.73 12.85 7.65
N ILE A 42 -7.77 12.30 8.40
CA ILE A 42 -7.94 11.92 9.80
C ILE A 42 -8.17 13.15 10.69
N ASP A 43 -7.42 14.23 10.45
CA ASP A 43 -7.52 15.50 11.18
C ASP A 43 -8.88 16.15 10.97
N ASN A 44 -9.34 16.23 9.71
CA ASN A 44 -10.66 16.78 9.39
C ASN A 44 -11.81 15.95 9.98
N ILE A 45 -11.67 14.62 10.07
CA ILE A 45 -12.66 13.77 10.77
C ILE A 45 -12.63 14.07 12.27
N GLY A 46 -11.46 14.30 12.86
CA GLY A 46 -11.32 14.65 14.28
C GLY A 46 -12.01 15.97 14.62
N SER A 47 -11.89 16.98 13.75
CA SER A 47 -12.48 18.31 13.96
C SER A 47 -13.95 18.41 13.56
N GLU A 48 -14.32 17.93 12.37
CA GLU A 48 -15.65 18.13 11.77
C GLU A 48 -16.53 16.86 11.79
N GLY A 49 -15.98 15.71 12.20
CA GLY A 49 -16.69 14.43 12.20
C GLY A 49 -16.89 13.81 10.82
N VAL A 50 -16.37 14.43 9.75
CA VAL A 50 -16.51 13.96 8.37
C VAL A 50 -15.19 14.06 7.59
N PRO A 51 -14.93 13.20 6.59
CA PRO A 51 -13.76 13.32 5.73
C PRO A 51 -13.81 14.58 4.87
N LEU A 52 -12.63 15.07 4.48
CA LEU A 52 -12.46 16.20 3.57
C LEU A 52 -12.69 15.74 2.13
N PHE A 53 -13.97 15.56 1.77
CA PHE A 53 -14.37 15.19 0.40
C PHE A 53 -14.21 16.35 -0.57
N ASN A 54 -14.43 17.59 -0.15
CA ASN A 54 -14.16 18.78 -0.96
C ASN A 54 -12.92 19.45 -0.37
N ASP A 55 -11.81 19.40 -1.09
CA ASP A 55 -10.54 19.98 -0.67
C ASP A 55 -10.25 21.20 -1.53
N GLU A 56 -10.31 22.38 -0.91
CA GLU A 56 -10.03 23.67 -1.56
C GLU A 56 -8.55 23.87 -1.88
N LEU A 57 -7.66 23.16 -1.17
CA LEU A 57 -6.21 23.31 -1.33
C LEU A 57 -5.68 22.44 -2.47
N SER A 58 -6.25 21.25 -2.65
CA SER A 58 -5.77 20.28 -3.64
C SER A 58 -6.22 20.66 -5.06
N TYR A 59 -5.28 20.79 -6.00
CA TYR A 59 -5.52 21.22 -7.40
C TYR A 59 -6.19 22.60 -7.54
N GLY A 60 -6.12 23.45 -6.50
CA GLY A 60 -6.86 24.72 -6.42
C GLY A 60 -8.35 24.56 -6.12
N GLY A 61 -8.79 23.37 -5.72
CA GLY A 61 -10.17 23.05 -5.39
C GLY A 61 -10.68 21.83 -6.14
N ARG A 62 -10.98 20.73 -5.43
CA ARG A 62 -11.57 19.52 -6.03
C ARG A 62 -12.39 18.69 -5.06
N THR A 63 -13.09 17.70 -5.62
CA THR A 63 -13.76 16.64 -4.86
C THR A 63 -12.95 15.35 -4.91
N HIS A 64 -12.57 14.81 -3.76
CA HIS A 64 -11.97 13.49 -3.62
C HIS A 64 -13.04 12.39 -3.58
N LEU A 65 -12.69 11.21 -4.11
CA LEU A 65 -13.51 10.02 -4.03
C LEU A 65 -12.71 8.88 -3.40
N PHE A 66 -12.98 8.59 -2.14
CA PHE A 66 -12.41 7.43 -1.45
C PHE A 66 -13.40 6.85 -0.42
N PRO A 67 -13.32 5.55 -0.11
CA PRO A 67 -14.08 4.95 0.98
C PRO A 67 -13.48 5.35 2.36
N PRO A 68 -14.29 5.83 3.33
CA PRO A 68 -13.73 6.54 4.48
C PRO A 68 -13.39 5.67 5.70
N VAL A 69 -13.70 4.36 5.68
CA VAL A 69 -13.67 3.50 6.89
C VAL A 69 -12.30 3.46 7.58
N PHE A 70 -11.21 3.43 6.81
CA PHE A 70 -9.87 3.43 7.40
C PHE A 70 -9.56 4.73 8.15
N TYR A 71 -9.92 5.88 7.57
CA TYR A 71 -9.65 7.19 8.19
C TYR A 71 -10.46 7.37 9.47
N TYR A 72 -11.73 6.95 9.48
CA TYR A 72 -12.54 6.91 10.71
C TYR A 72 -11.93 5.99 11.77
N LEU A 73 -11.41 4.81 11.38
CA LEU A 73 -10.78 3.89 12.32
C LEU A 73 -9.56 4.52 12.99
N VAL A 74 -8.70 5.23 12.24
CA VAL A 74 -7.53 5.89 12.83
C VAL A 74 -7.92 7.12 13.65
N SER A 75 -8.86 7.93 13.15
CA SER A 75 -9.38 9.12 13.86
C SER A 75 -10.05 8.76 15.19
N PHE A 76 -10.69 7.60 15.30
CA PHE A 76 -11.21 7.09 16.58
C PHE A 76 -10.13 7.00 17.67
N PHE A 77 -8.86 6.82 17.31
CA PHE A 77 -7.73 6.76 18.24
C PHE A 77 -7.00 8.10 18.42
N ASP A 78 -7.60 9.21 17.99
CA ASP A 78 -6.99 10.55 18.10
C ASP A 78 -6.77 11.00 19.56
N PHE A 79 -7.39 10.35 20.55
CA PHE A 79 -7.07 10.55 21.97
C PHE A 79 -5.59 10.23 22.33
N LEU A 80 -4.86 9.51 21.48
CA LEU A 80 -3.42 9.28 21.60
C LEU A 80 -2.57 10.41 20.99
N GLY A 81 -3.20 11.37 20.32
CA GLY A 81 -2.63 12.36 19.42
C GLY A 81 -2.49 11.82 18.00
N ILE A 82 -2.93 12.61 17.01
CA ILE A 82 -2.98 12.23 15.58
C ILE A 82 -1.67 11.63 15.05
N ASN A 83 -0.52 12.19 15.42
CA ASN A 83 0.79 11.70 14.99
C ASN A 83 1.08 10.30 15.55
N ASN A 84 0.74 10.06 16.83
CA ASN A 84 0.95 8.76 17.45
C ASN A 84 -0.06 7.74 16.91
N ALA A 85 -1.34 8.11 16.78
CA ALA A 85 -2.39 7.25 16.24
C ALA A 85 -2.05 6.80 14.80
N SER A 86 -1.61 7.74 13.97
CA SER A 86 -1.20 7.49 12.58
C SER A 86 0.03 6.58 12.44
N LYS A 87 0.88 6.47 13.48
CA LYS A 87 2.00 5.50 13.49
C LYS A 87 1.61 4.17 14.11
N ILE A 88 0.90 4.20 15.24
CA ILE A 88 0.61 3.01 16.04
C ILE A 88 -0.44 2.15 15.34
N ILE A 89 -1.54 2.73 14.86
CA ILE A 89 -2.69 1.97 14.36
C ILE A 89 -2.36 1.23 13.05
N PRO A 90 -1.79 1.85 12.00
CA PRO A 90 -1.42 1.11 10.79
C PRO A 90 -0.39 0.01 11.06
N ASN A 91 0.58 0.24 11.96
CA ASN A 91 1.58 -0.78 12.31
C ASN A 91 1.00 -1.91 13.17
N LEU A 92 0.03 -1.61 14.04
CA LEU A 92 -0.73 -2.61 14.80
C LEU A 92 -1.53 -3.51 13.85
N LEU A 93 -2.33 -2.92 12.96
CA LEU A 93 -3.13 -3.65 11.97
C LEU A 93 -2.25 -4.54 11.07
N SER A 94 -1.14 -3.98 10.60
CA SER A 94 -0.13 -4.71 9.83
C SER A 94 0.44 -5.90 10.62
N SER A 95 0.75 -5.72 11.90
CA SER A 95 1.33 -6.78 12.74
C SER A 95 0.32 -7.87 13.11
N LEU A 96 -0.99 -7.54 13.21
CA LEU A 96 -2.05 -8.53 13.45
C LEU A 96 -2.12 -9.60 12.34
N LEU A 97 -1.58 -9.33 11.15
CA LEU A 97 -1.46 -10.30 10.06
C LEU A 97 -0.71 -11.57 10.51
N VAL A 98 0.26 -11.46 11.43
CA VAL A 98 1.00 -12.59 12.01
C VAL A 98 0.06 -13.63 12.64
N ILE A 99 -0.99 -13.16 13.30
CA ILE A 99 -2.00 -14.01 13.95
C ILE A 99 -2.87 -14.68 12.89
N VAL A 100 -3.32 -13.93 11.89
CA VAL A 100 -4.16 -14.46 10.80
C VAL A 100 -3.39 -15.50 9.98
N ALA A 101 -2.13 -15.21 9.66
CA ALA A 101 -1.23 -16.12 8.99
C ALA A 101 -1.06 -17.43 9.76
N TYR A 102 -0.90 -17.36 11.09
CA TYR A 102 -0.88 -18.56 11.94
C TYR A 102 -2.12 -19.43 11.71
N LEU A 103 -3.29 -18.79 11.78
CA LEU A 103 -4.58 -19.48 11.73
C LEU A 103 -4.81 -20.16 10.37
N ILE A 104 -4.46 -19.47 9.28
CA ILE A 104 -4.50 -20.02 7.92
C ILE A 104 -3.51 -21.18 7.79
N CYS A 105 -2.24 -20.97 8.14
CA CYS A 105 -1.20 -21.99 8.04
C CYS A 105 -1.53 -23.21 8.90
N PHE A 106 -2.10 -23.03 10.08
CA PHE A 106 -2.55 -24.13 10.93
C PHE A 106 -3.72 -24.90 10.32
N HIS A 107 -4.67 -24.21 9.70
CA HIS A 107 -5.76 -24.86 8.98
C HIS A 107 -5.25 -25.72 7.82
N ILE A 108 -4.30 -25.19 7.05
CA ILE A 108 -3.71 -25.86 5.87
C ILE A 108 -2.78 -27.01 6.30
N THR A 109 -1.91 -26.80 7.28
CA THR A 109 -0.88 -27.78 7.63
C THR A 109 -1.30 -28.76 8.71
N ARG A 110 -2.20 -28.36 9.62
CA ARG A 110 -2.53 -29.10 10.86
C ARG A 110 -1.29 -29.38 11.72
N HIS A 111 -0.22 -28.62 11.55
CA HIS A 111 1.04 -28.80 12.27
C HIS A 111 1.47 -27.50 12.94
N ARG A 112 1.42 -27.46 14.28
CA ARG A 112 1.61 -26.21 15.05
C ARG A 112 2.98 -25.56 14.82
N THR A 113 4.08 -26.34 14.88
CA THR A 113 5.44 -25.80 14.70
C THR A 113 5.64 -25.20 13.32
N ILE A 114 5.30 -25.95 12.26
CA ILE A 114 5.37 -25.47 10.88
C ILE A 114 4.47 -24.24 10.66
N SER A 115 3.33 -24.15 11.34
CA SER A 115 2.46 -22.96 11.23
C SER A 115 3.08 -21.70 11.84
N LEU A 116 3.99 -21.83 12.82
CA LEU A 116 4.73 -20.67 13.37
C LEU A 116 5.65 -20.04 12.33
N PHE A 117 6.17 -20.82 11.36
CA PHE A 117 6.90 -20.26 10.24
C PHE A 117 6.02 -19.34 9.40
N GLY A 118 4.72 -19.63 9.26
CA GLY A 118 3.80 -18.75 8.54
C GLY A 118 3.61 -17.40 9.21
N SER A 119 3.40 -17.43 10.52
CA SER A 119 3.38 -16.22 11.35
C SER A 119 4.67 -15.42 11.21
N PHE A 120 5.81 -16.07 11.39
CA PHE A 120 7.11 -15.42 11.31
C PHE A 120 7.40 -14.86 9.92
N PHE A 121 7.13 -15.63 8.86
CA PHE A 121 7.32 -15.19 7.48
C PHE A 121 6.45 -13.98 7.14
N SER A 122 5.17 -14.02 7.51
CA SER A 122 4.26 -12.89 7.28
C SER A 122 4.61 -11.63 8.06
N GLY A 123 5.27 -11.77 9.22
CA GLY A 123 5.69 -10.65 10.05
C GLY A 123 6.94 -9.94 9.55
N PHE A 124 7.74 -10.58 8.69
CA PHE A 124 9.01 -10.07 8.18
C PHE A 124 9.11 -10.15 6.65
N ILE A 125 8.04 -9.71 5.98
CA ILE A 125 8.03 -9.52 4.53
C ILE A 125 8.77 -8.21 4.24
N PRO A 126 9.84 -8.21 3.43
CA PRO A 126 10.68 -7.02 3.23
C PRO A 126 9.92 -5.78 2.77
N ILE A 127 9.12 -5.90 1.70
CA ILE A 127 8.35 -4.77 1.15
C ILE A 127 7.35 -4.18 2.15
N PHE A 128 6.93 -4.97 3.14
CA PHE A 128 5.97 -4.49 4.14
C PHE A 128 6.63 -3.56 5.15
N PHE A 129 7.95 -3.64 5.37
CA PHE A 129 8.66 -2.73 6.27
C PHE A 129 8.90 -1.34 5.65
N ASP A 130 8.77 -1.21 4.34
CA ASP A 130 8.79 0.07 3.64
C ASP A 130 7.58 0.96 4.01
N THR A 131 6.49 0.37 4.52
CA THR A 131 5.27 1.09 4.94
C THR A 131 5.24 1.48 6.42
N THR A 132 6.39 1.45 7.11
CA THR A 132 6.45 1.72 8.56
C THR A 132 6.08 3.15 8.94
N ASN A 133 6.45 4.13 8.11
CA ASN A 133 6.12 5.56 8.28
C ASN A 133 4.97 6.03 7.37
N ASP A 134 4.20 5.10 6.82
CA ASP A 134 3.11 5.38 5.90
C ASP A 134 1.75 5.17 6.60
N VAL A 135 0.80 6.06 6.33
CA VAL A 135 -0.58 6.00 6.86
C VAL A 135 -1.46 5.38 5.81
N SER A 136 -1.20 4.10 5.55
CA SER A 136 -1.76 3.39 4.41
C SER A 136 -3.01 2.57 4.75
N VAL A 137 -4.05 2.76 3.94
CA VAL A 137 -5.30 1.97 3.97
C VAL A 137 -5.03 0.47 3.81
N TYR A 138 -3.93 0.10 3.14
CA TYR A 138 -3.58 -1.31 2.90
C TYR A 138 -3.27 -2.09 4.18
N SER A 139 -2.90 -1.44 5.28
CA SER A 139 -2.71 -2.08 6.58
C SER A 139 -4.00 -2.79 7.07
N LEU A 140 -5.16 -2.13 6.88
CA LEU A 140 -6.47 -2.69 7.21
C LEU A 140 -6.95 -3.69 6.15
N VAL A 141 -6.87 -3.32 4.87
CA VAL A 141 -7.35 -4.15 3.75
C VAL A 141 -6.66 -5.51 3.73
N LEU A 142 -5.34 -5.55 3.92
CA LEU A 142 -4.56 -6.78 3.92
C LEU A 142 -5.03 -7.70 5.06
N LEU A 143 -5.13 -7.16 6.28
CA LEU A 143 -5.62 -7.89 7.45
C LEU A 143 -7.02 -8.48 7.21
N LEU A 144 -7.95 -7.65 6.73
CA LEU A 144 -9.32 -8.06 6.42
C LEU A 144 -9.38 -9.12 5.32
N THR A 145 -8.59 -8.97 4.25
CA THR A 145 -8.53 -9.94 3.14
C THR A 145 -8.20 -11.32 3.67
N PHE A 146 -7.13 -11.45 4.47
CA PHE A 146 -6.71 -12.75 4.98
C PHE A 146 -7.66 -13.29 6.05
N PHE A 147 -8.32 -12.44 6.84
CA PHE A 147 -9.41 -12.89 7.71
C PHE A 147 -10.56 -13.49 6.89
N VAL A 148 -11.01 -12.81 5.84
CA VAL A 148 -12.06 -13.32 4.94
C VAL A 148 -11.65 -14.68 4.37
N LEU A 149 -10.43 -14.83 3.86
CA LEU A 149 -9.94 -16.12 3.36
C LEU A 149 -9.98 -17.21 4.44
N TYR A 150 -9.51 -16.91 5.65
CA TYR A 150 -9.54 -17.85 6.77
C TYR A 150 -10.97 -18.31 7.11
N PHE A 151 -11.92 -17.38 7.16
CA PHE A 151 -13.32 -17.71 7.45
C PHE A 151 -13.99 -18.47 6.30
N LEU A 152 -13.67 -18.16 5.04
CA LEU A 152 -14.12 -18.90 3.86
C LEU A 152 -13.62 -20.36 3.88
N MET A 153 -12.38 -20.61 4.31
CA MET A 153 -11.87 -21.99 4.52
C MET A 153 -12.68 -22.79 5.57
N LYS A 154 -13.51 -22.11 6.38
CA LYS A 154 -14.33 -22.67 7.46
C LYS A 154 -15.82 -22.42 7.29
N VAL A 155 -16.27 -22.07 6.08
CA VAL A 155 -17.64 -21.63 5.79
C VAL A 155 -18.75 -22.62 6.20
N LYS A 156 -18.42 -23.90 6.39
CA LYS A 156 -19.37 -24.90 6.90
C LYS A 156 -20.02 -24.48 8.23
N ASN A 157 -19.34 -23.66 9.03
CA ASN A 157 -19.88 -23.12 10.28
C ASN A 157 -20.54 -21.75 10.05
N ARG A 158 -21.81 -21.62 10.46
CA ARG A 158 -22.62 -20.39 10.32
C ARG A 158 -21.98 -19.14 10.93
N LEU A 159 -21.29 -19.27 12.08
CA LEU A 159 -20.59 -18.13 12.69
C LEU A 159 -19.45 -17.63 11.78
N HIS A 160 -18.69 -18.55 11.19
CA HIS A 160 -17.58 -18.19 10.31
C HIS A 160 -18.09 -17.56 9.01
N LEU A 161 -19.22 -18.04 8.49
CA LEU A 161 -19.92 -17.41 7.38
C LEU A 161 -20.29 -15.96 7.69
N ASN A 162 -20.96 -15.71 8.83
CA ASN A 162 -21.37 -14.36 9.21
C ASN A 162 -20.17 -13.43 9.39
N LEU A 163 -19.08 -13.92 10.00
CA LEU A 163 -17.84 -13.16 10.15
C LEU A 163 -17.17 -12.86 8.80
N ALA A 164 -17.17 -13.82 7.86
CA ALA A 164 -16.68 -13.58 6.50
C ALA A 164 -17.46 -12.46 5.81
N LEU A 165 -18.79 -12.49 5.88
CA LEU A 165 -19.66 -11.46 5.30
C LEU A 165 -19.44 -10.09 5.96
N LEU A 166 -19.29 -10.05 7.29
CA LEU A 166 -19.00 -8.81 8.02
C LEU A 166 -17.67 -8.19 7.56
N PHE A 167 -16.57 -8.95 7.59
CA PHE A 167 -15.27 -8.43 7.17
C PHE A 167 -15.24 -8.07 5.69
N LEU A 168 -16.03 -8.75 4.88
CA LEU A 168 -16.18 -8.43 3.48
C LEU A 168 -16.95 -7.13 3.26
N PHE A 169 -17.99 -6.89 4.03
CA PHE A 169 -18.68 -5.61 4.01
C PHE A 169 -17.69 -4.49 4.37
N VAL A 170 -16.93 -4.67 5.46
CA VAL A 170 -15.93 -3.69 5.89
C VAL A 170 -14.85 -3.46 4.84
N ILE A 171 -14.31 -4.50 4.17
CA ILE A 171 -13.26 -4.31 3.17
C ILE A 171 -13.78 -3.58 1.92
N VAL A 172 -15.02 -3.83 1.49
CA VAL A 172 -15.66 -3.11 0.39
C VAL A 172 -15.82 -1.62 0.73
N LEU A 173 -16.10 -1.29 1.99
CA LEU A 173 -16.17 0.09 2.49
C LEU A 173 -14.80 0.70 2.80
N SER A 174 -13.71 -0.07 2.73
CA SER A 174 -12.37 0.42 3.07
C SER A 174 -11.58 0.84 1.84
N HIS A 175 -11.60 0.05 0.76
CA HIS A 175 -10.80 0.35 -0.43
C HIS A 175 -11.23 -0.44 -1.68
N ALA A 176 -11.00 0.13 -2.88
CA ALA A 176 -11.30 -0.50 -4.16
C ALA A 176 -10.46 -1.75 -4.46
N SER A 177 -9.35 -1.96 -3.76
CA SER A 177 -8.52 -3.16 -3.89
C SER A 177 -9.23 -4.46 -3.48
N VAL A 178 -10.47 -4.39 -2.98
CA VAL A 178 -11.35 -5.57 -2.85
C VAL A 178 -11.49 -6.33 -4.17
N PHE A 179 -11.32 -5.68 -5.34
CA PHE A 179 -11.28 -6.36 -6.64
C PHE A 179 -10.18 -7.43 -6.75
N LEU A 180 -9.06 -7.28 -6.04
CA LEU A 180 -8.02 -8.31 -5.95
C LEU A 180 -8.57 -9.57 -5.27
N LEU A 181 -9.31 -9.41 -4.17
CA LEU A 181 -9.97 -10.54 -3.52
C LEU A 181 -11.04 -11.16 -4.43
N ILE A 182 -11.88 -10.36 -5.08
CA ILE A 182 -12.96 -10.84 -5.94
C ILE A 182 -12.41 -11.68 -7.09
N ILE A 183 -11.46 -11.13 -7.86
CA ILE A 183 -10.84 -11.84 -8.97
C ILE A 183 -10.12 -13.09 -8.45
N GLY A 184 -9.47 -13.03 -7.28
CA GLY A 184 -8.88 -14.19 -6.63
C GLY A 184 -9.89 -15.29 -6.29
N LEU A 185 -11.09 -14.94 -5.81
CA LEU A 185 -12.16 -15.87 -5.52
C LEU A 185 -12.78 -16.47 -6.79
N LEU A 186 -12.92 -15.68 -7.86
CA LEU A 186 -13.40 -16.16 -9.16
C LEU A 186 -12.39 -17.12 -9.79
N LEU A 187 -11.09 -16.78 -9.76
CA LEU A 187 -10.02 -17.66 -10.22
C LEU A 187 -9.96 -18.94 -9.37
N PHE A 188 -10.19 -18.85 -8.06
CA PHE A 188 -10.32 -20.03 -7.21
C PHE A 188 -11.45 -20.96 -7.68
N LEU A 189 -12.66 -20.45 -7.96
CA LEU A 189 -13.75 -21.27 -8.50
C LEU A 189 -13.40 -21.89 -9.86
N LEU A 190 -12.74 -21.12 -10.73
CA LEU A 190 -12.25 -21.61 -12.02
C LEU A 190 -11.25 -22.76 -11.85
N LEU A 191 -10.28 -22.62 -10.94
CA LEU A 191 -9.29 -23.65 -10.64
C LEU A 191 -9.94 -24.92 -10.10
N LEU A 192 -10.93 -24.82 -9.20
CA LEU A 192 -11.66 -25.99 -8.72
C LEU A 192 -12.40 -26.71 -9.84
N LYS A 193 -13.00 -25.95 -10.78
CA LYS A 193 -13.70 -26.53 -11.93
C LYS A 193 -12.74 -27.25 -12.90
N ILE A 194 -11.58 -26.65 -13.19
CA ILE A 194 -10.54 -27.25 -14.05
C ILE A 194 -10.02 -28.55 -13.44
N GLU A 195 -9.83 -28.57 -12.12
CA GLU A 195 -9.32 -29.73 -11.39
C GLU A 195 -10.40 -30.75 -11.00
N SER A 196 -11.65 -30.54 -11.43
CA SER A 196 -12.81 -31.39 -11.11
C SER A 196 -13.00 -31.60 -9.60
N LEU A 197 -12.72 -30.59 -8.78
CA LEU A 197 -12.91 -30.61 -7.34
C LEU A 197 -14.31 -30.13 -6.97
N GLU A 198 -14.89 -30.74 -5.93
CA GLU A 198 -16.22 -30.38 -5.44
C GLU A 198 -16.29 -28.92 -4.96
N ILE A 199 -17.17 -28.16 -5.61
CA ILE A 199 -17.53 -26.80 -5.22
C ILE A 199 -18.72 -26.89 -4.28
N ASN A 200 -18.58 -26.28 -3.10
CA ASN A 200 -19.67 -26.20 -2.14
C ASN A 200 -20.63 -25.09 -2.59
N SER A 201 -21.92 -25.38 -2.73
CA SER A 201 -22.91 -24.40 -3.18
C SER A 201 -22.89 -23.12 -2.36
N LYS A 202 -22.73 -23.23 -1.04
CA LYS A 202 -22.62 -22.07 -0.14
C LYS A 202 -21.41 -21.19 -0.46
N GLU A 203 -20.27 -21.80 -0.79
CA GLU A 203 -19.06 -21.03 -1.18
C GLU A 203 -19.30 -20.28 -2.48
N GLN A 204 -19.89 -20.94 -3.47
CA GLN A 204 -20.22 -20.33 -4.75
C GLN A 204 -21.21 -19.18 -4.59
N GLU A 205 -22.29 -19.37 -3.84
CA GLU A 205 -23.29 -18.33 -3.55
C GLU A 205 -22.65 -17.10 -2.90
N ILE A 206 -21.80 -17.28 -1.88
CA ILE A 206 -21.10 -16.17 -1.23
C ILE A 206 -20.20 -15.46 -2.22
N ILE A 207 -19.37 -16.18 -2.98
CA ILE A 207 -18.44 -15.57 -3.93
C ILE A 207 -19.20 -14.76 -4.99
N LEU A 208 -20.31 -15.28 -5.50
CA LEU A 208 -21.16 -14.56 -6.46
C LEU A 208 -21.83 -13.34 -5.83
N PHE A 209 -22.40 -13.48 -4.62
CA PHE A 209 -23.01 -12.38 -3.88
C PHE A 209 -21.99 -11.26 -3.63
N VAL A 210 -20.81 -11.61 -3.16
CA VAL A 210 -19.68 -10.70 -2.90
C VAL A 210 -19.27 -9.96 -4.17
N THR A 211 -19.12 -10.70 -5.26
CA THR A 211 -18.72 -10.16 -6.56
C THR A 211 -19.72 -9.08 -6.99
N PHE A 212 -21.02 -9.42 -6.95
CA PHE A 212 -22.09 -8.48 -7.28
C PHE A 212 -22.12 -7.28 -6.32
N PHE A 213 -22.09 -7.53 -5.01
CA PHE A 213 -22.18 -6.49 -3.98
C PHE A 213 -21.02 -5.49 -4.09
N ALA A 214 -19.79 -5.98 -4.23
CA ALA A 214 -18.63 -5.11 -4.33
C ALA A 214 -18.56 -4.35 -5.66
N MET A 215 -18.96 -4.97 -6.79
CA MET A 215 -19.09 -4.26 -8.06
C MET A 215 -20.13 -3.15 -7.96
N TRP A 216 -21.32 -3.46 -7.43
CA TRP A 216 -22.41 -2.50 -7.26
C TRP A 216 -21.99 -1.34 -6.35
N PHE A 217 -21.39 -1.64 -5.20
CA PHE A 217 -20.99 -0.63 -4.23
C PHE A 217 -19.87 0.28 -4.75
N ASN A 218 -18.82 -0.29 -5.36
CA ASN A 218 -17.75 0.50 -5.97
C ASN A 218 -18.28 1.32 -7.15
N PHE A 219 -19.22 0.79 -7.94
CA PHE A 219 -19.86 1.58 -8.99
C PHE A 219 -20.61 2.79 -8.42
N ILE A 220 -21.30 2.65 -7.28
CA ILE A 220 -21.97 3.78 -6.62
C ILE A 220 -20.97 4.86 -6.18
N ILE A 221 -19.89 4.46 -5.51
CA ILE A 221 -18.85 5.41 -5.03
C ILE A 221 -18.20 6.13 -6.21
N TYR A 222 -17.78 5.38 -7.23
CA TYR A 222 -16.99 5.90 -8.33
C TYR A 222 -17.83 6.31 -9.55
N LYS A 223 -19.17 6.38 -9.44
CA LYS A 223 -20.07 6.69 -10.57
C LYS A 223 -19.68 7.98 -11.30
N LYS A 224 -19.32 9.03 -10.56
CA LYS A 224 -18.94 10.33 -11.13
C LYS A 224 -17.64 10.18 -11.93
N ALA A 225 -16.66 9.48 -11.37
CA ALA A 225 -15.42 9.20 -12.08
C ALA A 225 -15.67 8.39 -13.36
N PHE A 226 -16.49 7.34 -13.31
CA PHE A 226 -16.82 6.54 -14.50
C PHE A 226 -17.51 7.35 -15.59
N LEU A 227 -18.40 8.26 -15.23
CA LEU A 227 -19.08 9.13 -16.18
C LEU A 227 -18.15 10.20 -16.77
N THR A 228 -17.23 10.74 -15.97
CA THR A 228 -16.29 11.79 -16.41
C THR A 228 -15.14 11.23 -17.25
N HIS A 229 -14.50 10.16 -16.79
CA HIS A 229 -13.25 9.63 -17.38
C HIS A 229 -13.43 8.34 -18.16
N GLY A 230 -14.64 7.75 -18.16
CA GLY A 230 -14.90 6.50 -18.84
C GLY A 230 -14.01 5.35 -18.33
N PRO A 231 -13.41 4.53 -19.21
CA PRO A 231 -12.51 3.46 -18.81
C PRO A 231 -11.22 3.92 -18.11
N PHE A 232 -10.79 5.18 -18.28
CA PHE A 232 -9.53 5.68 -17.71
C PHE A 232 -9.53 5.76 -16.17
N VAL A 233 -10.71 5.67 -15.54
CA VAL A 233 -10.85 5.53 -14.07
C VAL A 233 -10.07 4.36 -13.52
N ILE A 234 -9.94 3.29 -14.31
CA ILE A 234 -9.21 2.08 -13.91
C ILE A 234 -7.74 2.40 -13.57
N TRP A 235 -7.14 3.33 -14.31
CA TRP A 235 -5.79 3.84 -14.06
C TRP A 235 -5.79 5.14 -13.28
N GLN A 236 -6.88 5.45 -12.57
CA GLN A 236 -7.05 6.66 -11.76
C GLN A 236 -6.79 7.96 -12.52
N ASN A 237 -6.95 7.95 -13.85
CA ASN A 237 -6.60 9.08 -14.72
C ASN A 237 -5.11 9.52 -14.59
N LEU A 238 -4.22 8.57 -14.26
CA LEU A 238 -2.78 8.82 -14.13
C LEU A 238 -2.15 9.27 -15.46
N PRO A 239 -1.26 10.27 -15.45
CA PRO A 239 -0.45 10.63 -16.61
C PRO A 239 0.38 9.45 -17.13
N LEU A 240 0.56 9.35 -18.45
CA LEU A 240 1.21 8.21 -19.11
C LEU A 240 2.68 8.03 -18.67
N GLN A 241 3.40 9.12 -18.40
CA GLN A 241 4.78 9.07 -17.90
C GLN A 241 4.82 8.49 -16.49
N MET A 242 3.87 8.88 -15.62
CA MET A 242 3.74 8.27 -14.29
C MET A 242 3.38 6.79 -14.43
N LEU A 243 2.38 6.45 -15.25
CA LEU A 243 2.03 5.05 -15.50
C LEU A 243 3.23 4.23 -16.01
N THR A 244 4.10 4.83 -16.84
CA THR A 244 5.32 4.16 -17.28
C THR A 244 6.24 3.93 -16.08
N ASN A 245 6.60 4.98 -15.33
CA ASN A 245 7.50 4.89 -14.17
C ASN A 245 6.99 3.96 -13.07
N TYR A 246 5.69 3.94 -12.81
CA TYR A 246 5.03 3.05 -11.85
C TYR A 246 5.20 1.55 -12.21
N PHE A 247 5.45 1.22 -13.49
CA PHE A 247 5.50 -0.16 -13.98
C PHE A 247 6.78 -0.55 -14.75
N PHE A 248 7.72 0.38 -15.05
CA PHE A 248 8.91 0.09 -15.87
C PHE A 248 10.11 -0.43 -15.07
N ASP A 249 10.18 -0.19 -13.76
CA ASP A 249 11.29 -0.62 -12.90
C ASP A 249 11.18 -2.08 -12.40
N LEU A 250 10.52 -2.95 -13.17
CA LEU A 250 10.37 -4.37 -12.84
C LEU A 250 11.67 -5.16 -13.05
N LYS A 251 12.66 -4.91 -12.20
CA LYS A 251 13.81 -5.81 -12.08
C LYS A 251 13.36 -7.04 -11.29
N LEU A 252 13.24 -8.18 -11.97
CA LEU A 252 12.85 -9.47 -11.37
C LEU A 252 13.58 -9.74 -10.04
N PHE A 253 14.89 -9.49 -9.99
CA PHE A 253 15.70 -9.68 -8.79
C PHE A 253 15.32 -8.74 -7.63
N GLN A 254 14.93 -7.51 -7.94
CA GLN A 254 14.45 -6.56 -6.94
C GLN A 254 13.08 -6.99 -6.39
N SER A 255 12.18 -7.50 -7.25
CA SER A 255 10.93 -8.10 -6.79
C SER A 255 11.17 -9.30 -5.86
N ILE A 256 12.13 -10.17 -6.19
CA ILE A 256 12.51 -11.30 -5.32
C ILE A 256 13.10 -10.80 -3.99
N TYR A 257 13.89 -9.73 -4.01
CA TYR A 257 14.42 -9.10 -2.80
C TYR A 257 13.30 -8.55 -1.91
N TYR A 258 12.31 -7.87 -2.50
CA TYR A 258 11.13 -7.32 -1.83
C TYR A 258 10.18 -8.37 -1.25
N LEU A 259 10.05 -9.52 -1.92
CA LEU A 259 9.20 -10.63 -1.47
C LEU A 259 9.91 -11.58 -0.49
N GLY A 260 11.24 -11.65 -0.57
CA GLY A 260 12.06 -12.64 0.12
C GLY A 260 12.28 -13.91 -0.72
N ILE A 261 13.54 -14.35 -0.81
CA ILE A 261 13.93 -15.52 -1.63
C ILE A 261 13.21 -16.79 -1.17
N ILE A 262 13.15 -17.03 0.15
CA ILE A 262 12.51 -18.23 0.71
C ILE A 262 11.01 -18.27 0.41
N PRO A 263 10.21 -17.21 0.71
CA PRO A 263 8.81 -17.14 0.30
C PRO A 263 8.59 -17.42 -1.19
N VAL A 264 9.42 -16.86 -2.07
CA VAL A 264 9.28 -17.07 -3.52
C VAL A 264 9.55 -18.53 -3.90
N VAL A 265 10.71 -19.07 -3.55
CA VAL A 265 11.11 -20.43 -3.97
C VAL A 265 10.16 -21.49 -3.40
N LEU A 266 9.89 -21.43 -2.09
CA LEU A 266 9.01 -22.41 -1.45
C LEU A 266 7.54 -22.17 -1.81
N GLY A 267 7.10 -20.94 -2.01
CA GLY A 267 5.75 -20.61 -2.46
C GLY A 267 5.47 -21.19 -3.85
N MET A 268 6.39 -20.99 -4.79
CA MET A 268 6.29 -21.55 -6.15
C MET A 268 6.31 -23.09 -6.14
N TYR A 269 7.15 -23.71 -5.29
CA TYR A 269 7.13 -25.17 -5.11
C TYR A 269 5.77 -25.66 -4.59
N ALA A 270 5.10 -24.89 -3.72
CA ALA A 270 3.78 -25.24 -3.18
C ALA A 270 2.74 -25.31 -4.31
N ILE A 271 2.76 -24.29 -5.18
CA ILE A 271 1.88 -24.19 -6.34
C ILE A 271 2.06 -25.42 -7.22
N TYR A 272 3.31 -25.75 -7.60
CA TYR A 272 3.62 -26.93 -8.38
C TYR A 272 3.09 -28.23 -7.74
N GLN A 273 3.34 -28.46 -6.45
CA GLN A 273 2.88 -29.68 -5.77
C GLN A 273 1.36 -29.79 -5.68
N VAL A 274 0.65 -28.66 -5.56
CA VAL A 274 -0.81 -28.65 -5.44
C VAL A 274 -1.47 -28.99 -6.76
N PHE A 275 -1.03 -28.37 -7.87
CA PHE A 275 -1.56 -28.65 -9.19
C PHE A 275 -1.32 -30.11 -9.61
N PHE A 276 -0.09 -30.62 -9.42
CA PHE A 276 0.28 -31.91 -10.00
C PHE A 276 0.13 -33.12 -9.09
N LYS A 277 0.03 -32.95 -7.75
CA LYS A 277 0.05 -34.10 -6.82
C LYS A 277 -1.08 -34.15 -5.80
N VAL A 278 -1.23 -33.11 -4.95
CA VAL A 278 -2.05 -33.23 -3.72
C VAL A 278 -3.48 -32.70 -3.87
N LYS A 279 -3.71 -31.74 -4.79
CA LYS A 279 -5.02 -31.14 -5.09
C LYS A 279 -5.82 -30.65 -3.87
N LYS A 280 -5.16 -29.98 -2.91
CA LYS A 280 -5.81 -29.52 -1.69
C LYS A 280 -6.61 -28.22 -1.89
N LYS A 281 -7.95 -28.30 -1.81
CA LYS A 281 -8.89 -27.18 -1.96
C LYS A 281 -8.52 -25.88 -1.23
N SER A 282 -8.16 -25.96 0.06
CA SER A 282 -7.80 -24.75 0.84
C SER A 282 -6.56 -24.03 0.30
N VAL A 283 -5.67 -24.74 -0.39
CA VAL A 283 -4.46 -24.14 -0.97
C VAL A 283 -4.79 -23.51 -2.34
N PHE A 284 -5.72 -24.09 -3.11
CA PHE A 284 -6.23 -23.46 -4.33
C PHE A 284 -6.82 -22.06 -4.10
N LEU A 285 -7.41 -21.81 -2.92
CA LEU A 285 -7.89 -20.47 -2.57
C LEU A 285 -6.75 -19.43 -2.54
N LEU A 286 -5.60 -19.79 -1.95
CA LEU A 286 -4.42 -18.92 -1.94
C LEU A 286 -3.80 -18.81 -3.34
N ILE A 287 -3.81 -19.87 -4.13
CA ILE A 287 -3.33 -19.87 -5.52
C ILE A 287 -4.21 -18.95 -6.40
N GLY A 288 -5.54 -18.95 -6.21
CA GLY A 288 -6.44 -18.02 -6.90
C GLY A 288 -6.07 -16.57 -6.62
N LEU A 289 -5.80 -16.24 -5.35
CA LEU A 289 -5.36 -14.89 -4.96
C LEU A 289 -3.97 -14.53 -5.52
N PHE A 290 -3.05 -15.51 -5.56
CA PHE A 290 -1.73 -15.35 -6.18
C PHE A 290 -1.87 -15.00 -7.67
N LEU A 291 -2.66 -15.78 -8.42
CA LEU A 291 -2.91 -15.55 -9.85
C LEU A 291 -3.63 -14.22 -10.08
N SER A 292 -4.57 -13.85 -9.21
CA SER A 292 -5.22 -12.53 -9.29
C SER A 292 -4.24 -11.40 -9.11
N SER A 293 -3.33 -11.50 -8.13
CA SER A 293 -2.32 -10.46 -7.89
C SER A 293 -1.38 -10.33 -9.09
N LEU A 294 -0.93 -11.46 -9.67
CA LEU A 294 -0.14 -11.46 -10.89
C LEU A 294 -0.89 -10.88 -12.08
N LEU A 295 -2.15 -11.25 -12.28
CA LEU A 295 -2.97 -10.77 -13.38
C LEU A 295 -3.19 -9.25 -13.29
N LEU A 296 -3.52 -8.75 -12.11
CA LEU A 296 -3.73 -7.31 -11.90
C LEU A 296 -2.44 -6.51 -12.05
N LEU A 297 -1.30 -7.04 -11.59
CA LEU A 297 0.02 -6.43 -11.83
C LEU A 297 0.37 -6.43 -13.32
N TRP A 298 0.17 -7.55 -14.01
CA TRP A 298 0.44 -7.69 -15.45
C TRP A 298 -0.38 -6.71 -16.29
N LEU A 299 -1.66 -6.55 -15.95
CA LEU A 299 -2.57 -5.62 -16.61
C LEU A 299 -2.41 -4.17 -16.11
N LYS A 300 -1.46 -3.90 -15.20
CA LYS A 300 -1.20 -2.57 -14.63
C LYS A 300 -2.42 -1.93 -13.95
N LEU A 301 -3.24 -2.75 -13.29
CA LEU A 301 -4.50 -2.36 -12.65
C LEU A 301 -4.35 -2.05 -11.16
N ILE A 302 -3.22 -2.45 -10.56
CA ILE A 302 -2.87 -2.12 -9.17
C ILE A 302 -1.44 -1.62 -9.14
N GLU A 303 -1.14 -0.75 -8.18
CA GLU A 303 0.21 -0.27 -7.94
C GLU A 303 1.17 -1.45 -7.68
N PHE A 304 2.39 -1.34 -8.19
CA PHE A 304 3.39 -2.39 -8.07
C PHE A 304 3.71 -2.75 -6.63
N LYS A 305 3.95 -1.74 -5.76
CA LYS A 305 4.24 -1.94 -4.33
C LYS A 305 3.10 -2.69 -3.64
N VAL A 306 1.85 -2.30 -3.91
CA VAL A 306 0.65 -2.95 -3.36
C VAL A 306 0.57 -4.40 -3.81
N GLY A 307 0.73 -4.68 -5.11
CA GLY A 307 0.71 -6.05 -5.62
C GLY A 307 1.81 -6.93 -5.03
N LEU A 308 3.02 -6.39 -4.81
CA LEU A 308 4.10 -7.10 -4.12
C LEU A 308 3.78 -7.37 -2.64
N ILE A 309 3.13 -6.45 -1.93
CA ILE A 309 2.69 -6.68 -0.54
C ILE A 309 1.75 -7.89 -0.50
N PHE A 310 0.73 -7.94 -1.36
CA PHE A 310 -0.19 -9.09 -1.43
C PHE A 310 0.55 -10.39 -1.80
N LEU A 311 1.38 -10.36 -2.85
CA LEU A 311 2.17 -11.53 -3.26
C LEU A 311 3.08 -12.03 -2.14
N GLY A 312 3.73 -11.13 -1.40
CA GLY A 312 4.63 -11.48 -0.30
C GLY A 312 3.92 -12.27 0.80
N VAL A 313 2.71 -11.84 1.17
CA VAL A 313 1.91 -12.58 2.15
C VAL A 313 1.47 -13.93 1.60
N ILE A 314 0.94 -13.97 0.37
CA ILE A 314 0.43 -15.21 -0.24
C ILE A 314 1.55 -16.24 -0.37
N LEU A 315 2.71 -15.85 -0.88
CA LEU A 315 3.89 -16.70 -1.03
C LEU A 315 4.44 -17.16 0.33
N SER A 316 4.40 -16.31 1.35
CA SER A 316 4.75 -16.70 2.72
C SER A 316 3.84 -17.80 3.25
N LEU A 317 2.52 -17.69 3.06
CA LEU A 317 1.55 -18.71 3.47
C LEU A 317 1.71 -20.03 2.68
N LEU A 318 1.91 -19.93 1.36
CA LEU A 318 2.15 -21.09 0.49
C LEU A 318 3.46 -21.81 0.83
N SER A 319 4.51 -21.07 1.17
CA SER A 319 5.80 -21.63 1.58
C SER A 319 5.71 -22.57 2.77
N VAL A 320 4.82 -22.27 3.72
CA VAL A 320 4.59 -23.13 4.89
C VAL A 320 4.00 -24.48 4.50
N TYR A 321 3.18 -24.52 3.45
CA TYR A 321 2.69 -25.78 2.91
C TYR A 321 3.82 -26.61 2.29
N SER A 322 4.73 -25.98 1.56
CA SER A 322 5.95 -26.63 1.04
C SER A 322 6.84 -27.19 2.14
N ILE A 323 7.07 -26.40 3.20
CA ILE A 323 7.81 -26.85 4.38
C ILE A 323 7.16 -28.10 4.96
N LYS A 324 5.81 -28.14 5.08
CA LYS A 324 5.10 -29.35 5.54
C LYS A 324 5.37 -30.55 4.64
N LEU A 325 5.28 -30.39 3.32
CA LEU A 325 5.47 -31.50 2.38
C LEU A 325 6.90 -32.05 2.49
N ILE A 326 7.91 -31.18 2.47
CA ILE A 326 9.32 -31.56 2.56
C ILE A 326 9.62 -32.20 3.92
N TYR A 327 9.15 -31.60 5.02
CA TYR A 327 9.33 -32.14 6.36
C TYR A 327 8.71 -33.54 6.51
N SER A 328 7.49 -33.72 6.00
CA SER A 328 6.80 -35.01 6.04
C SER A 328 7.50 -36.07 5.18
N TYR A 329 8.12 -35.66 4.08
CA TYR A 329 8.93 -36.52 3.23
C TYR A 329 10.22 -36.94 3.95
N LEU A 330 10.99 -35.99 4.48
CA LEU A 330 12.25 -36.25 5.18
C LEU A 330 12.07 -37.15 6.41
N ASN A 331 10.98 -36.97 7.16
CA ASN A 331 10.66 -37.83 8.31
C ASN A 331 10.39 -39.30 7.94
N LYS A 332 10.03 -39.60 6.69
CA LYS A 332 9.83 -40.97 6.21
C LYS A 332 11.11 -41.59 5.66
N THR A 333 12.19 -40.82 5.50
CA THR A 333 13.48 -41.31 5.01
C THR A 333 14.29 -41.97 6.14
N LYS A 334 15.43 -42.60 5.77
CA LYS A 334 16.37 -43.22 6.73
C LYS A 334 17.01 -42.24 7.72
N ALA A 335 16.91 -40.92 7.47
CA ALA A 335 17.50 -39.88 8.30
C ALA A 335 16.44 -38.90 8.84
N PRO A 336 15.53 -39.33 9.74
CA PRO A 336 14.45 -38.46 10.24
C PRO A 336 14.98 -37.22 10.99
N LYS A 337 16.20 -37.30 11.56
CA LYS A 337 16.88 -36.15 12.18
C LYS A 337 17.16 -35.01 11.17
N SER A 338 17.29 -35.32 9.88
CA SER A 338 17.50 -34.31 8.82
C SER A 338 16.32 -33.35 8.66
N ALA A 339 15.11 -33.76 9.03
CA ALA A 339 13.92 -32.92 8.92
C ALA A 339 13.99 -31.70 9.85
N ASN A 340 14.52 -31.86 11.06
CA ASN A 340 14.71 -30.75 12.00
C ASN A 340 15.85 -29.82 11.54
N TRP A 341 16.94 -30.38 11.00
CA TRP A 341 18.02 -29.60 10.39
C TRP A 341 17.52 -28.79 9.18
N PHE A 342 16.63 -29.36 8.37
CA PHE A 342 15.98 -28.64 7.28
C PHE A 342 15.17 -27.44 7.79
N LEU A 343 14.34 -27.62 8.83
CA LEU A 343 13.59 -26.51 9.42
C LEU A 343 14.52 -25.41 9.95
N PHE A 344 15.61 -25.80 10.62
CA PHE A 344 16.63 -24.86 11.10
C PHE A 344 17.30 -24.12 9.93
N ALA A 345 17.69 -24.82 8.87
CA ALA A 345 18.30 -24.21 7.69
C ALA A 345 17.35 -23.21 7.00
N VAL A 346 16.08 -23.58 6.82
CA VAL A 346 15.05 -22.66 6.28
C VAL A 346 14.87 -21.43 7.17
N PHE A 347 14.88 -21.61 8.49
CA PHE A 347 14.80 -20.49 9.43
C PHE A 347 15.99 -19.54 9.28
N VAL A 348 17.23 -20.07 9.30
CA VAL A 348 18.45 -19.27 9.13
C VAL A 348 18.48 -18.55 7.78
N LEU A 349 18.14 -19.24 6.69
CA LEU A 349 18.09 -18.64 5.37
C LEU A 349 17.01 -17.54 5.29
N PHE A 350 15.87 -17.73 5.93
CA PHE A 350 14.83 -16.70 5.99
C PHE A 350 15.30 -15.45 6.77
N LEU A 351 16.05 -15.62 7.87
CA LEU A 351 16.64 -14.48 8.58
C LEU A 351 17.53 -13.64 7.65
N LEU A 352 18.40 -14.31 6.90
CA LEU A 352 19.34 -13.65 5.98
C LEU A 352 18.65 -13.03 4.76
N THR A 353 17.62 -13.68 4.22
CA THR A 353 17.01 -13.30 2.93
C THR A 353 15.70 -12.53 3.05
N SER A 354 15.16 -12.35 4.25
CA SER A 354 13.90 -11.62 4.47
C SER A 354 13.95 -10.70 5.68
N VAL A 355 14.44 -11.15 6.85
CA VAL A 355 14.52 -10.27 8.02
C VAL A 355 15.53 -9.15 7.81
N VAL A 356 16.75 -9.45 7.37
CA VAL A 356 17.77 -8.42 7.10
C VAL A 356 17.30 -7.42 6.01
N PRO A 357 16.78 -7.86 4.85
CA PRO A 357 16.16 -6.95 3.88
C PRO A 357 15.01 -6.10 4.43
N SER A 358 14.17 -6.66 5.31
CA SER A 358 13.07 -5.92 5.92
C SER A 358 13.58 -4.70 6.68
N PHE A 359 14.59 -4.86 7.52
CA PHE A 359 15.19 -3.73 8.23
C PHE A 359 15.88 -2.76 7.30
N ASN A 360 16.63 -3.24 6.30
CA ASN A 360 17.28 -2.37 5.31
C ASN A 360 16.25 -1.47 4.59
N LEU A 361 15.13 -2.05 4.16
CA LEU A 361 14.05 -1.30 3.51
C LEU A 361 13.36 -0.31 4.45
N ALA A 362 13.17 -0.68 5.70
CA ALA A 362 12.65 0.24 6.71
C ALA A 362 13.58 1.43 6.93
N TYR A 363 14.90 1.22 6.93
CA TYR A 363 15.87 2.31 7.04
C TYR A 363 15.99 3.13 5.76
N SER A 364 15.78 2.52 4.58
CA SER A 364 15.72 3.30 3.34
C SER A 364 14.45 4.13 3.24
N SER A 365 13.32 3.67 3.78
CA SER A 365 12.08 4.44 3.78
C SER A 365 12.19 5.69 4.66
N LEU A 366 13.03 5.67 5.71
CA LEU A 366 13.41 6.86 6.48
C LEU A 366 14.23 7.89 5.69
N LYS A 367 14.68 7.58 4.47
CA LYS A 367 15.26 8.56 3.55
C LYS A 367 14.21 9.21 2.64
N ASN A 368 13.03 8.58 2.52
CA ASN A 368 11.91 9.05 1.69
C ASN A 368 10.86 9.83 2.50
N ILE A 369 11.28 10.44 3.62
CA ILE A 369 10.47 11.36 4.42
C ILE A 369 10.97 12.80 4.16
N PRO A 370 10.12 13.82 4.34
CA PRO A 370 10.56 15.20 4.20
C PRO A 370 11.65 15.54 5.23
N SER A 371 12.65 16.29 4.80
CA SER A 371 13.70 16.87 5.63
C SER A 371 13.16 17.99 6.51
N ASP A 372 13.90 18.39 7.56
CA ASP A 372 13.48 19.50 8.42
C ASP A 372 13.46 20.82 7.65
N ALA A 373 14.42 21.01 6.74
CA ALA A 373 14.49 22.18 5.86
C ALA A 373 13.25 22.30 4.96
N GLU A 374 12.72 21.18 4.46
CA GLU A 374 11.47 21.18 3.67
C GLU A 374 10.27 21.58 4.53
N ILE A 375 10.13 21.02 5.73
CA ILE A 375 9.04 21.39 6.64
C ILE A 375 9.15 22.86 7.06
N GLU A 376 10.35 23.35 7.36
CA GLU A 376 10.61 24.74 7.71
C GLU A 376 10.23 25.70 6.58
N ALA A 377 10.64 25.40 5.34
CA ALA A 377 10.27 26.18 4.16
C ALA A 377 8.74 26.23 3.95
N LEU A 378 8.03 25.12 4.16
CA LEU A 378 6.57 25.10 4.05
C LEU A 378 5.88 25.86 5.18
N ARG A 379 6.41 25.80 6.41
CA ARG A 379 5.93 26.65 7.51
C ARG A 379 6.19 28.13 7.23
N TRP A 380 7.32 28.45 6.59
CA TRP A 380 7.61 29.80 6.13
C TRP A 380 6.55 30.27 5.11
N LEU A 381 6.18 29.42 4.13
CA LEU A 381 5.09 29.73 3.20
C LEU A 381 3.78 30.01 3.95
N LYS A 382 3.42 29.18 4.94
CA LYS A 382 2.22 29.37 5.75
C LYS A 382 2.17 30.73 6.44
N GLN A 383 3.31 31.22 6.93
CA GLN A 383 3.42 32.44 7.73
C GLN A 383 3.59 33.71 6.90
N ASN A 384 4.19 33.62 5.70
CA ASN A 384 4.64 34.79 4.92
C ASN A 384 3.90 34.99 3.59
N THR A 385 2.93 34.14 3.26
CA THR A 385 2.15 34.25 2.01
C THR A 385 0.66 34.38 2.31
N VAL A 386 -0.12 34.85 1.34
CA VAL A 386 -1.58 34.97 1.48
C VAL A 386 -2.20 33.56 1.48
N SER A 387 -3.27 33.33 2.25
CA SER A 387 -3.90 32.00 2.38
C SER A 387 -4.37 31.38 1.07
N ASP A 388 -4.74 32.21 0.10
CA ASP A 388 -5.23 31.78 -1.21
C ASP A 388 -4.11 31.56 -2.25
N SER A 389 -2.85 31.75 -1.86
CA SER A 389 -1.73 31.66 -2.79
C SER A 389 -1.56 30.26 -3.37
N VAL A 390 -1.23 30.20 -4.66
CA VAL A 390 -1.02 28.94 -5.40
C VAL A 390 0.47 28.64 -5.52
N VAL A 391 0.84 27.44 -5.10
CA VAL A 391 2.23 26.95 -5.08
C VAL A 391 2.39 25.84 -6.11
N VAL A 392 3.37 25.98 -7.00
CA VAL A 392 3.82 24.89 -7.89
C VAL A 392 5.03 24.19 -7.29
N ALA A 393 5.03 22.87 -7.36
CA ALA A 393 6.08 22.00 -6.82
C ALA A 393 6.10 20.68 -7.58
N ARG A 394 6.92 19.72 -7.13
CA ARG A 394 6.81 18.36 -7.65
C ARG A 394 5.49 17.72 -7.25
N VAL A 395 5.06 16.73 -8.04
CA VAL A 395 3.81 16.00 -7.81
C VAL A 395 3.77 15.33 -6.44
N ASP A 396 4.89 14.74 -6.02
CA ASP A 396 5.03 14.07 -4.74
C ASP A 396 5.02 15.02 -3.54
N GLU A 397 5.17 16.33 -3.76
CA GLU A 397 5.21 17.35 -2.70
C GLU A 397 3.85 18.04 -2.50
N GLY A 398 2.87 17.77 -3.38
CA GLY A 398 1.57 18.46 -3.35
C GLY A 398 0.84 18.31 -2.01
N TYR A 399 0.75 17.09 -1.48
CA TYR A 399 0.12 16.85 -0.18
C TYR A 399 0.88 17.48 0.98
N LEU A 400 2.21 17.58 0.86
CA LEU A 400 3.06 18.21 1.87
C LEU A 400 2.78 19.72 1.94
N ILE A 401 2.63 20.37 0.79
CA ILE A 401 2.22 21.77 0.68
C ILE A 401 0.86 21.99 1.30
N ASN A 402 -0.13 21.18 0.92
CA ASN A 402 -1.48 21.38 1.46
C ASN A 402 -1.53 21.18 2.99
N TYR A 403 -0.72 20.27 3.55
CA TYR A 403 -0.68 20.01 4.99
C TYR A 403 0.11 21.05 5.79
N PHE A 404 1.36 21.32 5.43
CA PHE A 404 2.22 22.21 6.23
C PHE A 404 2.10 23.68 5.85
N ALA A 405 1.96 23.98 4.56
CA ALA A 405 1.84 25.36 4.10
C ALA A 405 0.38 25.86 4.18
N GLU A 406 -0.60 24.96 4.16
CA GLU A 406 -2.04 25.30 4.03
C GLU A 406 -2.26 26.25 2.85
N ARG A 407 -1.65 25.91 1.71
CA ARG A 407 -1.78 26.63 0.44
C ARG A 407 -2.30 25.74 -0.66
N LYS A 408 -2.83 26.38 -1.70
CA LYS A 408 -3.27 25.68 -2.90
C LYS A 408 -2.05 25.13 -3.62
N ASN A 409 -2.12 23.88 -4.05
CA ASN A 409 -1.12 23.31 -4.95
C ASN A 409 -1.70 23.21 -6.37
N VAL A 410 -0.82 23.23 -7.37
CA VAL A 410 -1.24 22.99 -8.75
C VAL A 410 -1.60 21.51 -8.98
N LEU A 411 -0.85 20.60 -8.36
CA LEU A 411 -0.81 19.17 -8.69
C LEU A 411 -0.38 18.32 -7.49
N ASP A 412 -0.98 17.14 -7.31
CA ASP A 412 -0.53 16.09 -6.37
C ASP A 412 -0.68 14.67 -6.98
N ASN A 413 -0.56 13.63 -6.16
CA ASN A 413 -0.55 12.23 -6.59
C ASN A 413 -1.93 11.60 -6.86
N ASP A 414 -3.05 12.24 -6.53
CA ASP A 414 -4.40 11.73 -6.86
C ASP A 414 -4.93 12.45 -8.10
N PHE A 415 -5.07 11.76 -9.22
CA PHE A 415 -5.50 12.35 -10.50
C PHE A 415 -6.98 12.11 -10.79
N LEU A 416 -7.70 11.44 -9.88
CA LEU A 416 -9.09 11.11 -10.09
C LEU A 416 -9.95 12.38 -10.06
N LEU A 417 -10.91 12.47 -11.00
CA LEU A 417 -11.75 13.65 -11.22
C LEU A 417 -11.01 14.95 -11.60
N VAL A 418 -9.71 14.88 -11.93
CA VAL A 418 -8.96 16.04 -12.44
C VAL A 418 -9.12 16.13 -13.96
N ASN A 419 -9.56 17.28 -14.45
CA ASN A 419 -9.60 17.55 -15.89
C ASN A 419 -8.19 17.81 -16.41
N ASP A 420 -7.88 17.31 -17.60
CA ASP A 420 -6.61 17.52 -18.30
C ASP A 420 -5.37 17.16 -17.44
N ALA A 421 -5.49 16.10 -16.62
CA ALA A 421 -4.45 15.59 -15.73
C ALA A 421 -3.08 15.46 -16.42
N GLN A 422 -3.06 14.92 -17.64
CA GLN A 422 -1.87 14.78 -18.48
C GLN A 422 -1.23 16.14 -18.81
N LEU A 423 -2.01 17.10 -19.31
CA LEU A 423 -1.53 18.44 -19.66
C LEU A 423 -1.01 19.18 -18.43
N ARG A 424 -1.71 19.05 -17.30
CA ARG A 424 -1.29 19.65 -16.03
C ARG A 424 0.04 19.07 -15.55
N TYR A 425 0.18 17.75 -15.60
CA TYR A 425 1.43 17.07 -15.30
C TYR A 425 2.58 17.53 -16.20
N ASP A 426 2.37 17.54 -17.53
CA ASP A 426 3.40 17.96 -18.48
C ASP A 426 3.80 19.43 -18.29
N ASN A 427 2.84 20.31 -17.99
CA ASN A 427 3.13 21.70 -17.69
C ASN A 427 3.96 21.85 -16.41
N VAL A 428 3.55 21.23 -15.31
CA VAL A 428 4.28 21.30 -14.04
C VAL A 428 5.69 20.71 -14.17
N GLN A 429 5.85 19.55 -14.78
CA GLN A 429 7.18 18.95 -14.99
C GLN A 429 8.09 19.82 -15.86
N SER A 430 7.54 20.41 -16.92
CA SER A 430 8.32 21.27 -17.80
C SER A 430 8.77 22.57 -17.12
N VAL A 431 7.99 23.13 -16.18
CA VAL A 431 8.38 24.34 -15.43
C VAL A 431 9.75 24.19 -14.80
N PHE A 432 10.14 22.99 -14.37
CA PHE A 432 11.45 22.77 -13.74
C PHE A 432 12.61 22.55 -14.70
N SER A 433 12.34 22.26 -15.99
CA SER A 433 13.36 21.96 -17.01
C SER A 433 13.43 22.99 -18.14
N LEU A 434 12.51 23.95 -18.17
CA LEU A 434 12.47 25.00 -19.18
C LEU A 434 13.71 25.90 -19.11
N ARG A 435 14.09 26.44 -20.27
CA ARG A 435 15.16 27.44 -20.41
C ARG A 435 14.64 28.83 -20.74
N LEU A 436 13.44 28.91 -21.32
CA LEU A 436 12.84 30.16 -21.77
C LEU A 436 11.90 30.71 -20.69
N LYS A 437 12.24 31.89 -20.17
CA LYS A 437 11.44 32.63 -19.19
C LYS A 437 10.00 32.86 -19.63
N THR A 438 9.78 33.31 -20.86
CA THR A 438 8.44 33.60 -21.39
C THR A 438 7.55 32.36 -21.41
N GLU A 439 8.12 31.19 -21.72
CA GLU A 439 7.38 29.93 -21.70
C GLU A 439 7.05 29.49 -20.28
N ALA A 440 7.99 29.64 -19.34
CA ALA A 440 7.76 29.34 -17.93
C ALA A 440 6.63 30.22 -17.35
N ILE A 441 6.70 31.55 -17.55
CA ILE A 441 5.67 32.49 -17.09
C ILE A 441 4.30 32.14 -17.69
N ARG A 442 4.24 31.77 -18.98
CA ARG A 442 2.98 31.34 -19.62
C ARG A 442 2.37 30.12 -18.94
N LYS A 443 3.18 29.09 -18.64
CA LYS A 443 2.68 27.88 -17.97
C LYS A 443 2.27 28.14 -16.53
N LEU A 444 3.01 28.98 -15.80
CA LEU A 444 2.70 29.38 -14.43
C LEU A 444 1.42 30.22 -14.36
N SER A 445 1.27 31.20 -15.25
CA SER A 445 0.10 32.07 -15.34
C SER A 445 -1.18 31.29 -15.68
N THR A 446 -1.07 30.17 -16.41
CA THR A 446 -2.20 29.30 -16.75
C THR A 446 -2.90 28.71 -15.51
N TYR A 447 -2.18 28.60 -14.39
CA TYR A 447 -2.68 28.04 -13.14
C TYR A 447 -2.63 29.04 -11.98
N ASP A 448 -2.53 30.33 -12.29
CA ASP A 448 -2.46 31.43 -11.31
C ASP A 448 -1.39 31.22 -10.23
N VAL A 449 -0.25 30.64 -10.61
CA VAL A 449 0.83 30.31 -9.65
C VAL A 449 1.45 31.59 -9.10
N ASP A 450 1.52 31.70 -7.77
CA ASP A 450 2.19 32.78 -7.06
C ASP A 450 3.61 32.41 -6.65
N TYR A 451 3.83 31.14 -6.26
CA TYR A 451 5.10 30.67 -5.74
C TYR A 451 5.57 29.38 -6.41
N ILE A 452 6.88 29.29 -6.66
CA ILE A 452 7.55 28.06 -7.04
C ILE A 452 8.29 27.52 -5.82
N TYR A 453 7.90 26.33 -5.37
CA TYR A 453 8.61 25.58 -4.34
C TYR A 453 9.60 24.61 -5.02
N PHE A 454 10.89 24.82 -4.77
CA PHE A 454 11.97 24.07 -5.38
C PHE A 454 12.82 23.39 -4.29
N SER A 455 12.56 22.10 -4.06
CA SER A 455 13.23 21.31 -3.02
C SER A 455 14.62 20.80 -3.45
N GLY A 456 15.35 20.22 -2.49
CA GLY A 456 16.60 19.51 -2.78
C GLY A 456 16.41 18.20 -3.57
N ASN A 457 15.17 17.72 -3.75
CA ASN A 457 14.89 16.43 -4.38
C ASN A 457 14.96 16.46 -5.91
N PHE A 458 15.14 17.62 -6.54
CA PHE A 458 15.25 17.76 -8.00
C PHE A 458 16.52 17.14 -8.62
N GLY A 459 17.40 16.55 -7.81
CA GLY A 459 18.63 15.89 -8.26
C GLY A 459 19.76 16.89 -8.52
N ASP A 460 20.71 16.52 -9.39
CA ASP A 460 21.90 17.34 -9.69
C ASP A 460 21.60 18.67 -10.42
N GLU A 461 20.35 18.88 -10.87
CA GLU A 461 19.89 20.14 -11.43
C GLU A 461 19.65 21.16 -10.31
N LYS A 462 20.71 21.85 -9.90
CA LYS A 462 20.70 22.78 -8.75
C LYS A 462 20.07 24.15 -9.00
N LYS A 463 19.48 24.40 -10.17
CA LYS A 463 18.90 25.72 -10.50
C LYS A 463 17.84 25.68 -11.58
N LEU A 464 16.85 26.56 -11.43
CA LEU A 464 15.95 26.96 -12.51
C LEU A 464 16.73 27.83 -13.51
N TYR A 465 16.65 27.53 -14.80
CA TYR A 465 17.46 28.22 -15.82
C TYR A 465 16.93 29.60 -16.22
N TYR A 466 15.71 29.95 -15.80
CA TYR A 466 14.98 31.14 -16.22
C TYR A 466 14.66 32.12 -15.09
N THR A 467 15.17 31.88 -13.87
CA THR A 467 14.99 32.79 -12.73
C THR A 467 15.92 33.98 -12.88
N ASP A 468 15.35 35.12 -13.24
CA ASP A 468 15.98 36.43 -13.21
C ASP A 468 15.28 37.33 -12.17
N GLU A 469 16.01 38.30 -11.62
CA GLU A 469 15.54 39.17 -10.53
C GLU A 469 14.32 40.02 -10.92
N ASP A 470 14.05 40.20 -12.22
CA ASP A 470 12.93 41.01 -12.69
C ASP A 470 11.56 40.34 -12.47
N CYS A 471 11.46 39.01 -12.64
CA CYS A 471 10.17 38.30 -12.57
C CYS A 471 10.10 37.23 -11.49
N PHE A 472 11.24 36.77 -10.96
CA PHE A 472 11.31 35.71 -9.96
C PHE A 472 12.14 36.17 -8.77
N ASP A 473 11.45 36.58 -7.70
CA ASP A 473 12.09 36.98 -6.46
C ASP A 473 12.37 35.74 -5.61
N LEU A 474 13.63 35.51 -5.28
CA LEU A 474 14.01 34.49 -4.32
C LEU A 474 13.69 34.99 -2.90
N VAL A 475 12.62 34.46 -2.31
CA VAL A 475 12.10 34.90 -1.00
C VAL A 475 12.51 33.98 0.16
N TYR A 476 13.01 32.79 -0.16
CA TYR A 476 13.58 31.84 0.79
C TYR A 476 14.71 31.08 0.08
N ASP A 477 15.93 31.13 0.63
CA ASP A 477 17.15 30.56 0.02
C ASP A 477 17.95 29.71 1.01
N GLU A 478 17.50 28.48 1.20
CA GLU A 478 18.23 27.46 1.98
C GLU A 478 18.41 26.20 1.12
N VAL A 479 18.37 25.02 1.73
CA VAL A 479 18.32 23.73 1.01
C VAL A 479 17.11 23.67 0.07
N VAL A 480 16.01 24.31 0.46
CA VAL A 480 14.83 24.54 -0.35
C VAL A 480 14.84 26.01 -0.80
N LYS A 481 14.43 26.25 -2.04
CA LYS A 481 14.28 27.58 -2.60
C LYS A 481 12.82 27.88 -2.90
N ILE A 482 12.38 29.08 -2.53
CA ILE A 482 11.04 29.55 -2.84
C ILE A 482 11.16 30.82 -3.68
N TYR A 483 10.59 30.79 -4.87
CA TYR A 483 10.53 31.93 -5.77
C TYR A 483 9.12 32.51 -5.80
N TRP A 484 8.99 33.81 -5.64
CA TRP A 484 7.76 34.56 -5.83
C TRP A 484 7.68 35.07 -7.28
N LEU A 485 6.55 34.81 -7.94
CA LEU A 485 6.30 35.23 -9.31
C LEU A 485 5.71 36.66 -9.34
N LYS A 486 6.48 37.63 -9.83
CA LYS A 486 6.02 39.02 -10.01
C LYS A 486 5.29 39.26 -11.33
N CYS A 487 5.69 38.54 -12.36
CA CYS A 487 5.21 38.77 -13.73
C CYS A 487 4.06 37.84 -14.07
N ARG A 488 2.98 38.39 -14.64
CA ARG A 488 1.87 37.63 -15.21
C ARG A 488 1.71 38.02 -16.68
N LEU A 489 1.35 37.05 -17.51
CA LEU A 489 0.88 37.35 -18.87
C LEU A 489 -0.62 37.65 -18.75
N GLU A 490 -1.01 38.89 -19.03
CA GLU A 490 -2.42 39.28 -19.21
C GLU A 490 -2.98 38.77 -20.55
#